data_AF-A0A3C1X214-F1
#
_entry.id   AF-A0A3C1X214-F1
#
_cell.length_a   1.000
_cell.length_b   1.000
_cell.length_c   1.000
_cell.angle_alpha   90.00
_cell.angle_beta   90.00
_cell.angle_gamma   90.00
#
_symmetry.space_group_name_H-M   'P 1'
#
loop_
_entity.id
_entity.type
_entity.pdbx_description
1 polymer ?
#
loop_
_entity_poly.entity_id
_entity_poly.type
_entity_poly.pdbx_seq_one_letter_code
_entity_poly.pdbx_strand_id
1 'polypeptide(L)'
;MLLNSWLSFARRNLFATGVRRVNRSGFQQKARLEPLEERRLLAVNALVINSDNYERFTNLAGGLVVNNASMTGYDALVIQGISLTPTSGEGVTIDLTGIPLQRLAFDSVNVESGNRIGINIDLTGVTGLQSVAFDNVDSTKTGYGLDLLFNNTDTDSLVVQDSRFGGIKVAASAGADIRNGLISNNLIDAPAGVEGILLDVQTVNGQISTADGFRIENNARISTRDRDAIKVTAGSYVDATTRDTVTALNGLTITGNTLSAGSAAGADVAFRAEGDTFVQPFNLTNTSVRGDLLQTFVFDLRDIGLVFDADPQTGKPFTAVNGTGGLTGVSSSVLSNNNQTLTVTFTDFNPGETLQFLLDIDLVGNIPASIFGNQLIGADVTFNYTQNKQIVGQMAGDPDRKSASQFLPGAAAAGLANGINLSATAVPLRNVAVTGNTITGSQGYGVYLNSLTYSDITGIIEDNQISGSGRDGIRVSMSDSRFAGGIFDNNIANNGGVGINLLPVTTASGRVQNVAGGRSGAPFVVTSSNHGLQTGQEVILQGIQDG
;
A
#
# COMPACT_ATOMS: atom_id res chain seq x y z
N MET A 1 22.32 -25.40 18.86
CA MET A 1 21.77 -24.53 19.94
C MET A 1 20.73 -23.53 19.38
N LEU A 2 20.04 -23.89 18.29
CA LEU A 2 19.24 -22.97 17.44
C LEU A 2 17.74 -23.33 17.38
N LEU A 3 17.34 -24.56 17.75
CA LEU A 3 15.92 -24.94 17.89
C LEU A 3 15.19 -24.17 19.02
N ASN A 4 15.95 -23.60 19.97
CA ASN A 4 15.42 -22.96 21.16
C ASN A 4 14.94 -21.50 20.92
N SER A 5 15.38 -20.80 19.85
CA SER A 5 14.87 -19.44 19.57
C SER A 5 13.46 -19.48 18.97
N TRP A 6 13.25 -20.33 17.96
CA TRP A 6 11.98 -20.50 17.25
C TRP A 6 10.86 -21.07 18.15
N LEU A 7 11.15 -22.09 18.97
CA LEU A 7 10.19 -22.64 19.96
C LEU A 7 9.81 -21.64 21.06
N SER A 8 10.75 -20.77 21.47
CA SER A 8 10.49 -19.71 22.45
C SER A 8 9.65 -18.56 21.89
N PHE A 9 9.57 -18.44 20.56
CA PHE A 9 8.90 -17.36 19.86
C PHE A 9 7.48 -17.76 19.43
N ALA A 10 7.29 -18.93 18.84
CA ALA A 10 5.95 -19.49 18.59
C ALA A 10 5.14 -19.62 19.90
N ARG A 11 5.79 -20.01 21.01
CA ARG A 11 5.18 -20.02 22.36
C ARG A 11 4.76 -18.63 22.84
N ARG A 12 5.48 -17.56 22.52
CA ARG A 12 5.14 -16.20 23.00
C ARG A 12 3.87 -15.66 22.34
N ASN A 13 3.63 -16.00 21.08
CA ASN A 13 2.51 -15.45 20.31
C ASN A 13 1.23 -16.30 20.38
N LEU A 14 1.34 -17.62 20.61
CA LEU A 14 0.18 -18.49 20.90
C LEU A 14 -0.54 -18.17 22.24
N PHE A 15 0.11 -17.45 23.16
CA PHE A 15 -0.45 -17.12 24.49
C PHE A 15 -0.65 -15.62 24.76
N ALA A 16 -0.42 -14.73 23.79
CA ALA A 16 -0.54 -13.28 23.99
C ALA A 16 -1.99 -12.75 23.97
N THR A 17 -2.97 -13.56 23.55
CA THR A 17 -4.39 -13.20 23.54
C THR A 17 -5.13 -13.81 24.73
N GLY A 18 -4.77 -13.34 25.93
CA GLY A 18 -5.52 -13.57 27.16
C GLY A 18 -5.73 -12.27 27.92
N VAL A 19 -6.85 -11.58 27.64
CA VAL A 19 -7.55 -10.61 28.52
C VAL A 19 -6.65 -9.73 29.42
N ARG A 20 -6.54 -8.43 29.10
CA ARG A 20 -6.18 -7.39 30.08
C ARG A 20 -7.12 -7.50 31.29
N ARG A 21 -6.65 -8.08 32.41
CA ARG A 21 -7.24 -7.91 33.74
C ARG A 21 -6.17 -7.63 34.79
N VAL A 22 -6.16 -6.36 35.21
CA VAL A 22 -5.96 -5.81 36.55
C VAL A 22 -4.73 -6.29 37.36
N ASN A 23 -3.84 -5.33 37.60
CA ASN A 23 -2.82 -5.31 38.65
C ASN A 23 -3.26 -5.98 39.96
N ARG A 24 -2.60 -7.09 40.32
CA ARG A 24 -2.27 -7.40 41.72
C ARG A 24 -0.88 -8.01 41.80
N SER A 25 0.01 -7.28 42.45
CA SER A 25 1.33 -7.69 42.91
C SER A 25 1.24 -8.93 43.80
N GLY A 26 1.97 -9.98 43.45
CA GLY A 26 2.18 -11.15 44.29
C GLY A 26 3.29 -12.05 43.72
N PHE A 27 4.48 -11.96 44.30
CA PHE A 27 5.59 -12.89 44.07
C PHE A 27 5.15 -14.34 44.34
N GLN A 28 5.09 -15.22 43.34
CA GLN A 28 5.25 -16.68 43.54
C GLN A 28 5.82 -17.39 42.31
N GLN A 29 7.01 -17.97 42.53
CA GLN A 29 7.63 -19.19 41.97
C GLN A 29 7.55 -19.52 40.46
N LYS A 30 8.75 -19.70 39.89
CA LYS A 30 9.03 -20.41 38.63
C LYS A 30 8.44 -21.82 38.67
N ALA A 31 7.30 -22.03 38.04
CA ALA A 31 6.88 -23.35 37.60
C ALA A 31 7.77 -23.77 36.42
N ARG A 32 8.73 -24.65 36.67
CA ARG A 32 9.36 -25.47 35.62
C ARG A 32 8.26 -26.38 35.07
N LEU A 33 7.76 -26.06 33.89
CA LEU A 33 7.06 -27.04 33.06
C LEU A 33 8.09 -28.00 32.46
N GLU A 34 7.75 -29.28 32.52
CA GLU A 34 8.65 -30.42 32.36
C GLU A 34 8.98 -30.80 30.91
N PRO A 35 10.05 -31.60 30.68
CA PRO A 35 10.53 -32.08 29.37
C PRO A 35 9.50 -32.79 28.46
N LEU A 36 8.32 -33.14 29.00
CA LEU A 36 7.22 -33.76 28.24
C LEU A 36 6.55 -32.79 27.25
N GLU A 37 6.51 -31.48 27.56
CA GLU A 37 5.98 -30.46 26.64
C GLU A 37 6.98 -30.10 25.53
N GLU A 38 8.28 -30.17 25.81
CA GLU A 38 9.33 -30.11 24.77
C GLU A 38 9.27 -31.31 23.83
N ARG A 39 8.97 -32.52 24.33
CA ARG A 39 8.81 -33.72 23.50
C ARG A 39 7.57 -33.68 22.59
N ARG A 40 6.47 -33.05 23.00
CA ARG A 40 5.30 -32.85 22.12
C ARG A 40 5.56 -31.82 21.01
N LEU A 41 6.45 -30.86 21.22
CA LEU A 41 6.85 -29.87 20.21
C LEU A 41 7.91 -30.42 19.23
N LEU A 42 8.71 -31.41 19.67
CA LEU A 42 9.63 -32.23 18.88
C LEU A 42 8.95 -33.43 18.19
N ALA A 43 7.65 -33.66 18.38
CA ALA A 43 6.90 -34.80 17.81
C ALA A 43 6.45 -34.58 16.35
N VAL A 44 7.18 -33.74 15.61
CA VAL A 44 6.89 -33.42 14.21
C VAL A 44 8.00 -34.04 13.37
N ASN A 45 7.64 -34.89 12.40
CA ASN A 45 8.59 -35.47 11.48
C ASN A 45 8.89 -34.43 10.38
N ALA A 46 9.90 -33.60 10.62
CA ALA A 46 10.24 -32.49 9.74
C ALA A 46 11.24 -32.89 8.64
N LEU A 47 10.94 -32.51 7.40
CA LEU A 47 11.92 -32.38 6.34
C LEU A 47 12.72 -31.10 6.60
N VAL A 48 14.02 -31.24 6.88
CA VAL A 48 14.93 -30.10 7.07
C VAL A 48 15.85 -29.98 5.87
N ILE A 49 15.74 -28.86 5.16
CA ILE A 49 16.61 -28.49 4.05
C ILE A 49 17.59 -27.43 4.53
N ASN A 50 18.89 -27.67 4.38
CA ASN A 50 19.96 -26.80 4.86
C ASN A 50 21.16 -26.79 3.91
N SER A 51 22.22 -26.07 4.28
CA SER A 51 23.47 -25.97 3.51
C SER A 51 24.08 -27.32 3.11
N ASP A 52 23.81 -28.39 3.85
CA ASP A 52 24.43 -29.70 3.64
C ASP A 52 23.67 -30.57 2.64
N ASN A 53 22.40 -30.24 2.36
CA ASN A 53 21.52 -31.11 1.58
C ASN A 53 20.65 -30.40 0.53
N TYR A 54 20.66 -29.07 0.45
CA TYR A 54 19.78 -28.31 -0.44
C TYR A 54 19.95 -28.68 -1.91
N GLU A 55 21.16 -29.05 -2.34
CA GLU A 55 21.46 -29.47 -3.73
C GLU A 55 20.59 -30.66 -4.19
N ARG A 56 20.08 -31.48 -3.26
CA ARG A 56 19.17 -32.59 -3.59
C ARG A 56 17.79 -32.14 -4.02
N PHE A 57 17.44 -30.89 -3.73
CA PHE A 57 16.15 -30.28 -3.96
C PHE A 57 16.23 -29.13 -4.97
N THR A 58 17.42 -28.84 -5.51
CA THR A 58 17.58 -27.81 -6.54
C THR A 58 17.32 -28.35 -7.94
N ASN A 59 16.65 -27.56 -8.77
CA ASN A 59 16.50 -27.81 -10.20
C ASN A 59 17.80 -27.47 -10.96
N LEU A 60 17.82 -27.73 -12.27
CA LEU A 60 18.97 -27.44 -13.14
C LEU A 60 19.36 -25.96 -13.19
N ALA A 61 18.42 -25.06 -12.89
CA ALA A 61 18.67 -23.63 -12.84
C ALA A 61 19.16 -23.16 -11.46
N GLY A 62 19.31 -24.05 -10.46
CA GLY A 62 19.76 -23.72 -9.11
C GLY A 62 18.65 -23.23 -8.16
N GLY A 63 17.39 -23.23 -8.57
CA GLY A 63 16.25 -22.91 -7.72
C GLY A 63 15.79 -24.12 -6.90
N LEU A 64 15.39 -23.91 -5.64
CA LEU A 64 14.89 -24.94 -4.74
C LEU A 64 13.45 -25.33 -5.11
N VAL A 65 13.15 -26.61 -5.21
CA VAL A 65 11.81 -27.13 -5.54
C VAL A 65 11.41 -28.20 -4.52
N VAL A 66 10.28 -27.98 -3.83
CA VAL A 66 9.68 -28.94 -2.90
C VAL A 66 8.24 -29.22 -3.32
N ASN A 67 7.89 -30.50 -3.35
CA ASN A 67 6.55 -30.96 -3.73
C ASN A 67 6.07 -32.11 -2.84
N ASN A 68 4.86 -32.63 -3.10
CA ASN A 68 4.30 -33.77 -2.36
C ASN A 68 5.27 -34.96 -2.24
N ALA A 69 6.02 -35.29 -3.29
CA ALA A 69 6.95 -36.41 -3.27
C ALA A 69 8.10 -36.17 -2.27
N SER A 70 8.59 -34.92 -2.21
CA SER A 70 9.63 -34.49 -1.25
C SER A 70 9.16 -34.63 0.20
N MET A 71 7.86 -34.41 0.44
CA MET A 71 7.24 -34.45 1.77
C MET A 71 6.80 -35.85 2.22
N THR A 72 7.14 -36.91 1.49
CA THR A 72 6.70 -38.28 1.85
C THR A 72 7.17 -38.66 3.25
N GLY A 73 6.21 -38.91 4.15
CA GLY A 73 6.48 -39.30 5.53
C GLY A 73 6.76 -38.13 6.48
N TYR A 74 6.88 -36.91 5.97
CA TYR A 74 7.10 -35.70 6.76
C TYR A 74 5.81 -34.90 6.91
N ASP A 75 5.64 -34.25 8.07
CA ASP A 75 4.51 -33.37 8.38
C ASP A 75 4.98 -31.95 8.75
N ALA A 76 6.24 -31.62 8.54
CA ALA A 76 6.73 -30.25 8.53
C ALA A 76 7.86 -30.04 7.53
N LEU A 77 8.00 -28.80 7.06
CA LEU A 77 9.08 -28.35 6.20
C LEU A 77 9.83 -27.19 6.88
N VAL A 78 11.15 -27.32 7.01
CA VAL A 78 12.03 -26.28 7.51
C VAL A 78 13.15 -26.07 6.50
N ILE A 79 13.30 -24.86 6.01
CA ILE A 79 14.40 -24.45 5.12
C ILE A 79 15.25 -23.44 5.87
N GLN A 80 16.54 -23.74 6.04
CA GLN A 80 17.40 -22.91 6.88
C GLN A 80 18.83 -22.75 6.39
N GLY A 81 19.37 -21.54 6.53
CA GLY A 81 20.80 -21.28 6.33
C GLY A 81 21.29 -21.60 4.92
N ILE A 82 20.48 -21.31 3.90
CA ILE A 82 20.83 -21.55 2.49
C ILE A 82 20.92 -20.22 1.73
N SER A 83 21.80 -20.19 0.74
CA SER A 83 21.86 -19.11 -0.25
C SER A 83 21.65 -19.72 -1.64
N LEU A 84 20.71 -19.17 -2.38
CA LEU A 84 20.29 -19.65 -3.69
C LEU A 84 20.60 -18.58 -4.74
N THR A 85 21.27 -18.99 -5.81
CA THR A 85 21.65 -18.10 -6.91
C THR A 85 21.15 -18.68 -8.24
N PRO A 86 19.82 -18.81 -8.43
CA PRO A 86 19.28 -19.42 -9.63
C PRO A 86 19.63 -18.61 -10.88
N THR A 87 19.97 -19.29 -11.97
CA THR A 87 20.29 -18.67 -13.26
C THR A 87 19.03 -18.30 -14.05
N SER A 88 17.90 -18.96 -13.76
CA SER A 88 16.60 -18.68 -14.36
C SER A 88 15.46 -19.17 -13.47
N GLY A 89 14.30 -18.50 -13.52
CA GLY A 89 13.08 -18.96 -12.85
C GLY A 89 12.91 -18.35 -11.45
N GLU A 90 12.30 -19.15 -10.56
CA GLU A 90 12.04 -18.80 -9.16
C GLU A 90 13.18 -19.28 -8.26
N GLY A 91 13.40 -18.57 -7.15
CA GLY A 91 14.40 -18.99 -6.15
C GLY A 91 13.96 -20.22 -5.38
N VAL A 92 12.73 -20.20 -4.88
CA VAL A 92 12.10 -21.31 -4.18
C VAL A 92 10.70 -21.52 -4.73
N THR A 93 10.35 -22.75 -5.07
CA THR A 93 9.00 -23.18 -5.46
C THR A 93 8.56 -24.31 -4.53
N ILE A 94 7.44 -24.11 -3.81
CA ILE A 94 6.82 -25.10 -2.94
C ILE A 94 5.39 -25.34 -3.41
N ASP A 95 5.12 -26.51 -3.97
CA ASP A 95 3.79 -26.88 -4.46
C ASP A 95 3.27 -28.10 -3.67
N LEU A 96 2.42 -27.83 -2.67
CA LEU A 96 1.85 -28.86 -1.80
C LEU A 96 0.34 -28.94 -1.98
N THR A 97 -0.15 -30.13 -2.32
CA THR A 97 -1.57 -30.34 -2.61
C THR A 97 -2.15 -31.53 -1.86
N GLY A 98 -3.18 -31.30 -1.04
CA GLY A 98 -3.95 -32.39 -0.41
C GLY A 98 -3.20 -33.20 0.66
N ILE A 99 -2.09 -32.69 1.19
CA ILE A 99 -1.27 -33.40 2.18
C ILE A 99 -1.45 -32.82 3.59
N PRO A 100 -1.24 -33.61 4.66
CA PRO A 100 -1.09 -33.06 5.99
C PRO A 100 0.26 -32.34 6.13
N LEU A 101 0.23 -31.10 6.60
CA LEU A 101 1.42 -30.32 6.95
C LEU A 101 1.09 -29.55 8.21
N GLN A 102 1.84 -29.77 9.28
CA GLN A 102 1.69 -29.02 10.52
C GLN A 102 2.44 -27.69 10.48
N ARG A 103 3.60 -27.64 9.80
CA ARG A 103 4.49 -26.47 9.85
C ARG A 103 5.27 -26.23 8.56
N LEU A 104 5.45 -24.94 8.25
CA LEU A 104 6.33 -24.44 7.21
C LEU A 104 7.19 -23.31 7.78
N ALA A 105 8.51 -23.42 7.69
CA ALA A 105 9.41 -22.42 8.23
C ALA A 105 10.60 -22.12 7.32
N PHE A 106 10.94 -20.84 7.22
CA PHE A 106 12.15 -20.31 6.61
C PHE A 106 12.95 -19.53 7.66
N ASP A 107 14.24 -19.84 7.78
CA ASP A 107 15.17 -19.14 8.67
C ASP A 107 16.49 -18.87 7.94
N SER A 108 16.91 -17.61 7.85
CA SER A 108 18.23 -17.28 7.31
C SER A 108 18.42 -17.79 5.87
N VAL A 109 17.42 -17.53 5.03
CA VAL A 109 17.39 -17.93 3.61
C VAL A 109 17.64 -16.71 2.73
N ASN A 110 18.59 -16.81 1.82
CA ASN A 110 18.96 -15.74 0.89
C ASN A 110 18.73 -16.17 -0.56
N VAL A 111 17.97 -15.40 -1.32
CA VAL A 111 17.73 -15.59 -2.76
C VAL A 111 18.43 -14.47 -3.52
N GLU A 112 19.63 -14.75 -4.01
CA GLU A 112 20.58 -13.74 -4.53
C GLU A 112 20.33 -13.33 -5.98
N SER A 113 19.55 -14.12 -6.72
CA SER A 113 19.13 -13.88 -8.10
C SER A 113 17.79 -14.55 -8.39
N GLY A 114 17.11 -14.12 -9.45
CA GLY A 114 15.84 -14.69 -9.90
C GLY A 114 15.13 -13.73 -10.86
N ASN A 115 14.23 -14.26 -11.69
CA ASN A 115 13.75 -13.52 -12.87
C ASN A 115 12.28 -13.08 -12.73
N ARG A 116 11.55 -13.66 -11.76
CA ARG A 116 10.10 -13.44 -11.58
C ARG A 116 9.68 -13.36 -10.12
N ILE A 117 9.76 -14.45 -9.37
CA ILE A 117 9.34 -14.52 -7.96
C ILE A 117 10.50 -15.10 -7.15
N GLY A 118 10.74 -14.56 -5.96
CA GLY A 118 11.81 -15.05 -5.10
C GLY A 118 11.44 -16.37 -4.44
N ILE A 119 10.37 -16.36 -3.65
CA ILE A 119 9.80 -17.52 -2.98
C ILE A 119 8.32 -17.63 -3.37
N ASN A 120 7.95 -18.72 -4.03
CA ASN A 120 6.59 -19.03 -4.47
C ASN A 120 6.10 -20.27 -3.73
N ILE A 121 4.96 -20.16 -3.05
CA ILE A 121 4.40 -21.23 -2.21
C ILE A 121 2.91 -21.36 -2.50
N ASP A 122 2.51 -22.51 -3.03
CA ASP A 122 1.13 -22.91 -3.21
C ASP A 122 0.76 -24.01 -2.21
N LEU A 123 -0.14 -23.68 -1.29
CA LEU A 123 -0.73 -24.60 -0.32
C LEU A 123 -2.20 -24.82 -0.67
N THR A 124 -2.47 -25.83 -1.48
CA THR A 124 -3.83 -26.17 -1.94
C THR A 124 -4.39 -27.40 -1.20
N GLY A 125 -5.45 -27.22 -0.41
CA GLY A 125 -6.08 -28.33 0.34
C GLY A 125 -5.16 -28.97 1.37
N VAL A 126 -4.18 -28.23 1.88
CA VAL A 126 -3.28 -28.69 2.93
C VAL A 126 -4.03 -28.69 4.26
N THR A 127 -3.85 -29.74 5.07
CA THR A 127 -4.61 -29.92 6.32
C THR A 127 -3.70 -29.93 7.55
N GLY A 128 -4.23 -29.42 8.66
CA GLY A 128 -3.55 -29.44 9.96
C GLY A 128 -2.42 -28.41 10.14
N LEU A 129 -2.35 -27.40 9.27
CA LEU A 129 -1.29 -26.38 9.29
C LEU A 129 -1.48 -25.43 10.47
N GLN A 130 -0.52 -25.48 11.40
CA GLN A 130 -0.54 -24.68 12.62
C GLN A 130 0.27 -23.39 12.46
N SER A 131 1.35 -23.42 11.69
CA SER A 131 2.24 -22.28 11.58
C SER A 131 2.98 -22.20 10.25
N VAL A 132 2.98 -21.01 9.68
CA VAL A 132 3.88 -20.59 8.60
C VAL A 132 4.74 -19.44 9.11
N ALA A 133 6.06 -19.55 8.99
CA ALA A 133 6.99 -18.57 9.53
C ALA A 133 8.14 -18.25 8.57
N PHE A 134 8.47 -16.97 8.45
CA PHE A 134 9.65 -16.46 7.74
C PHE A 134 10.41 -15.52 8.67
N ASP A 135 11.67 -15.85 8.91
CA ASP A 135 12.57 -15.09 9.78
C ASP A 135 13.93 -14.93 9.09
N ASN A 136 14.48 -13.72 9.11
CA ASN A 136 15.77 -13.40 8.51
C ASN A 136 15.90 -13.88 7.04
N VAL A 137 14.86 -13.68 6.23
CA VAL A 137 14.85 -14.03 4.81
C VAL A 137 15.24 -12.82 3.97
N ASP A 138 16.12 -12.98 2.97
CA ASP A 138 16.41 -11.95 1.96
C ASP A 138 16.01 -12.45 0.57
N SER A 139 15.06 -11.77 -0.06
CA SER A 139 14.50 -12.11 -1.36
C SER A 139 14.11 -10.81 -2.10
N THR A 140 15.10 -9.94 -2.30
CA THR A 140 14.92 -8.55 -2.78
C THR A 140 15.08 -8.37 -4.29
N LYS A 141 15.67 -9.32 -5.01
CA LYS A 141 16.09 -9.11 -6.42
C LYS A 141 15.11 -9.63 -7.47
N THR A 142 13.88 -9.96 -7.07
CA THR A 142 12.83 -10.54 -7.92
C THR A 142 11.60 -9.63 -7.93
N GLY A 143 10.49 -10.04 -8.56
CA GLY A 143 9.18 -9.40 -8.47
C GLY A 143 8.64 -9.45 -7.03
N TYR A 144 7.62 -10.26 -6.75
CA TYR A 144 7.33 -10.56 -5.34
C TYR A 144 8.50 -11.36 -4.76
N GLY A 145 9.04 -10.87 -3.65
CA GLY A 145 10.04 -11.60 -2.87
C GLY A 145 9.43 -12.83 -2.20
N LEU A 146 8.15 -12.74 -1.83
CA LEU A 146 7.33 -13.82 -1.30
C LEU A 146 5.92 -13.76 -1.92
N ASP A 147 5.49 -14.84 -2.57
CA ASP A 147 4.11 -15.10 -2.97
C ASP A 147 3.63 -16.37 -2.25
N LEU A 148 2.65 -16.21 -1.36
CA LEU A 148 2.11 -17.26 -0.50
C LEU A 148 0.60 -17.40 -0.72
N LEU A 149 0.20 -18.55 -1.25
CA LEU A 149 -1.20 -18.90 -1.51
C LEU A 149 -1.70 -19.95 -0.52
N PHE A 150 -2.75 -19.60 0.21
CA PHE A 150 -3.62 -20.52 0.93
C PHE A 150 -4.91 -20.72 0.12
N ASN A 151 -5.09 -21.92 -0.43
CA ASN A 151 -6.26 -22.28 -1.22
C ASN A 151 -6.94 -23.48 -0.57
N ASN A 152 -8.11 -23.27 0.04
CA ASN A 152 -8.79 -24.29 0.86
C ASN A 152 -7.83 -24.88 1.93
N THR A 153 -6.98 -24.02 2.51
CA THR A 153 -5.97 -24.36 3.51
C THR A 153 -6.08 -23.37 4.64
N ASP A 154 -6.34 -23.86 5.85
CA ASP A 154 -6.32 -23.04 7.06
C ASP A 154 -4.91 -22.97 7.63
N THR A 155 -4.57 -21.85 8.28
CA THR A 155 -3.41 -21.76 9.18
C THR A 155 -3.78 -21.09 10.49
N ASP A 156 -3.28 -21.62 11.61
CA ASP A 156 -3.49 -20.98 12.93
C ASP A 156 -2.61 -19.74 13.15
N SER A 157 -1.50 -19.64 12.41
CA SER A 157 -0.59 -18.49 12.45
C SER A 157 0.21 -18.32 11.16
N LEU A 158 0.41 -17.07 10.77
CA LEU A 158 1.36 -16.66 9.74
C LEU A 158 2.23 -15.53 10.31
N VAL A 159 3.56 -15.68 10.25
CA VAL A 159 4.49 -14.64 10.66
C VAL A 159 5.55 -14.41 9.59
N VAL A 160 5.70 -13.16 9.16
CA VAL A 160 6.78 -12.70 8.29
C VAL A 160 7.51 -11.56 9.00
N GLN A 161 8.75 -11.78 9.42
CA GLN A 161 9.45 -10.79 10.22
C GLN A 161 10.95 -10.72 9.98
N ASP A 162 11.53 -9.59 10.40
CA ASP A 162 12.97 -9.35 10.43
C ASP A 162 13.66 -9.71 9.09
N SER A 163 12.93 -9.50 7.99
CA SER A 163 13.28 -9.98 6.66
C SER A 163 13.30 -8.83 5.64
N ARG A 164 13.86 -9.11 4.46
CA ARG A 164 14.01 -8.20 3.34
C ARG A 164 13.36 -8.80 2.09
N PHE A 165 12.38 -8.11 1.49
CA PHE A 165 11.64 -8.62 0.33
C PHE A 165 11.49 -7.56 -0.77
N GLY A 166 11.41 -8.02 -2.02
CA GLY A 166 10.95 -7.22 -3.17
C GLY A 166 9.42 -7.01 -3.20
N GLY A 167 8.71 -7.48 -2.18
CA GLY A 167 7.25 -7.45 -2.09
C GLY A 167 6.73 -8.72 -1.45
N ILE A 168 5.64 -8.61 -0.69
CA ILE A 168 5.00 -9.73 0.00
C ILE A 168 3.56 -9.83 -0.46
N LYS A 169 3.19 -10.99 -1.02
CA LYS A 169 1.81 -11.33 -1.35
C LYS A 169 1.36 -12.51 -0.50
N VAL A 170 0.22 -12.34 0.16
CA VAL A 170 -0.46 -13.37 0.94
C VAL A 170 -1.90 -13.45 0.44
N ALA A 171 -2.29 -14.61 -0.07
CA ALA A 171 -3.62 -14.83 -0.62
C ALA A 171 -4.38 -15.93 0.15
N ALA A 172 -5.64 -15.68 0.48
CA ALA A 172 -6.58 -16.64 1.05
C ALA A 172 -7.78 -16.81 0.11
N SER A 173 -7.99 -18.04 -0.38
CA SER A 173 -9.05 -18.34 -1.35
C SER A 173 -9.69 -19.71 -1.12
N ALA A 174 -10.84 -19.92 -1.75
CA ALA A 174 -11.57 -21.19 -1.76
C ALA A 174 -11.82 -21.80 -0.37
N GLY A 175 -12.09 -20.96 0.64
CA GLY A 175 -12.41 -21.42 1.99
C GLY A 175 -11.25 -21.40 2.97
N ALA A 176 -10.13 -20.76 2.63
CA ALA A 176 -8.95 -20.66 3.49
C ALA A 176 -9.15 -19.65 4.64
N ASP A 177 -8.76 -20.03 5.86
CA ASP A 177 -8.69 -19.14 7.02
C ASP A 177 -7.24 -18.89 7.48
N ILE A 178 -6.79 -17.63 7.40
CA ILE A 178 -5.51 -17.19 7.97
C ILE A 178 -5.78 -16.60 9.36
N ARG A 179 -5.58 -17.39 10.40
CA ARG A 179 -5.69 -16.90 11.78
C ARG A 179 -4.39 -16.20 12.16
N ASN A 180 -4.49 -15.05 12.82
CA ASN A 180 -3.37 -14.34 13.44
C ASN A 180 -2.18 -14.07 12.50
N GLY A 181 -2.45 -13.52 11.31
CA GLY A 181 -1.38 -13.08 10.41
C GLY A 181 -0.62 -11.87 10.96
N LEU A 182 0.71 -11.89 10.86
CA LEU A 182 1.60 -10.80 11.27
C LEU A 182 2.70 -10.60 10.23
N ILE A 183 2.80 -9.38 9.68
CA ILE A 183 3.94 -8.93 8.88
C ILE A 183 4.59 -7.75 9.60
N SER A 184 5.78 -7.95 10.19
CA SER A 184 6.41 -6.93 11.03
C SER A 184 7.92 -6.83 10.95
N ASN A 185 8.47 -5.63 11.20
CA ASN A 185 9.91 -5.38 11.22
C ASN A 185 10.64 -5.76 9.92
N ASN A 186 9.96 -5.70 8.78
CA ASN A 186 10.56 -5.98 7.49
C ASN A 186 11.05 -4.70 6.81
N LEU A 187 11.97 -4.89 5.85
CA LEU A 187 12.38 -3.89 4.86
C LEU A 187 11.88 -4.35 3.49
N ILE A 188 11.05 -3.53 2.85
CA ILE A 188 10.41 -3.87 1.57
C ILE A 188 10.73 -2.78 0.55
N ASP A 189 11.43 -3.18 -0.51
CA ASP A 189 11.79 -2.33 -1.65
C ASP A 189 11.23 -2.97 -2.92
N ALA A 190 9.98 -2.65 -3.26
CA ALA A 190 9.27 -3.31 -4.34
C ALA A 190 9.65 -2.77 -5.73
N PRO A 191 9.92 -3.64 -6.71
CA PRO A 191 10.19 -3.24 -8.08
C PRO A 191 8.90 -2.74 -8.77
N ALA A 192 9.04 -2.34 -10.04
CA ALA A 192 7.91 -1.95 -10.87
C ALA A 192 6.85 -3.06 -10.97
N GLY A 193 5.58 -2.67 -10.88
CA GLY A 193 4.44 -3.55 -11.03
C GLY A 193 4.07 -4.37 -9.80
N VAL A 194 4.77 -4.22 -8.68
CA VAL A 194 4.64 -5.04 -7.46
C VAL A 194 4.24 -4.18 -6.26
N GLU A 195 3.16 -4.55 -5.55
CA GLU A 195 2.80 -3.96 -4.25
C GLU A 195 3.86 -4.26 -3.19
N GLY A 196 4.01 -3.38 -2.20
CA GLY A 196 4.88 -3.64 -1.06
C GLY A 196 4.37 -4.83 -0.24
N ILE A 197 3.14 -4.72 0.25
CA ILE A 197 2.39 -5.80 0.87
C ILE A 197 1.01 -5.89 0.22
N LEU A 198 0.66 -7.07 -0.30
CA LEU A 198 -0.68 -7.41 -0.78
C LEU A 198 -1.27 -8.53 0.07
N LEU A 199 -2.34 -8.22 0.80
CA LEU A 199 -3.25 -9.21 1.39
C LEU A 199 -4.48 -9.34 0.50
N ASP A 200 -4.71 -10.52 -0.06
CA ASP A 200 -5.82 -10.79 -0.97
C ASP A 200 -6.73 -11.90 -0.41
N VAL A 201 -7.94 -11.53 0.03
CA VAL A 201 -8.90 -12.45 0.67
C VAL A 201 -10.14 -12.56 -0.21
N GLN A 202 -10.32 -13.72 -0.83
CA GLN A 202 -11.38 -13.96 -1.81
C GLN A 202 -12.30 -15.10 -1.36
N THR A 203 -13.55 -14.76 -1.11
CA THR A 203 -14.63 -15.71 -0.84
C THR A 203 -15.41 -16.02 -2.11
N VAL A 204 -15.69 -17.30 -2.34
CA VAL A 204 -16.55 -17.78 -3.43
C VAL A 204 -17.75 -18.53 -2.87
N ASN A 205 -18.76 -18.77 -3.70
CA ASN A 205 -20.02 -19.35 -3.22
C ASN A 205 -19.82 -20.71 -2.51
N GLY A 206 -20.21 -20.76 -1.24
CA GLY A 206 -20.07 -21.95 -0.38
C GLY A 206 -18.67 -22.16 0.22
N GLN A 207 -17.70 -21.29 -0.07
CA GLN A 207 -16.33 -21.38 0.44
C GLN A 207 -15.87 -20.01 0.95
N ILE A 208 -16.04 -19.80 2.25
CA ILE A 208 -15.74 -18.53 2.94
C ILE A 208 -14.26 -18.49 3.32
N SER A 209 -13.53 -17.50 2.79
CA SER A 209 -12.14 -17.25 3.14
C SER A 209 -12.03 -16.07 4.11
N THR A 210 -11.13 -16.15 5.09
CA THR A 210 -10.94 -15.13 6.15
C THR A 210 -9.48 -14.87 6.45
N ALA A 211 -9.20 -13.70 7.04
CA ALA A 211 -7.88 -13.33 7.56
C ALA A 211 -8.06 -12.48 8.83
N ASP A 212 -8.89 -12.95 9.76
CA ASP A 212 -9.28 -12.16 10.93
C ASP A 212 -8.09 -11.92 11.87
N GLY A 213 -7.98 -10.68 12.34
CA GLY A 213 -6.89 -10.22 13.20
C GLY A 213 -5.55 -10.12 12.48
N PHE A 214 -5.53 -9.94 11.16
CA PHE A 214 -4.29 -9.73 10.40
C PHE A 214 -3.65 -8.38 10.76
N ARG A 215 -2.33 -8.37 10.96
CA ARG A 215 -1.58 -7.20 11.43
C ARG A 215 -0.36 -6.94 10.55
N ILE A 216 -0.18 -5.67 10.19
CA ILE A 216 0.99 -5.16 9.46
C ILE A 216 1.61 -4.06 10.32
N GLU A 217 2.73 -4.37 10.98
CA GLU A 217 3.22 -3.57 12.10
C GLU A 217 4.70 -3.24 12.00
N ASN A 218 5.09 -1.98 12.26
CA ASN A 218 6.48 -1.59 12.47
C ASN A 218 7.44 -1.99 11.34
N ASN A 219 6.95 -2.05 10.09
CA ASN A 219 7.84 -2.25 8.94
C ASN A 219 8.60 -0.94 8.71
N ALA A 220 9.92 -0.99 8.87
CA ALA A 220 10.78 0.19 8.92
C ALA A 220 10.81 0.97 7.60
N ARG A 221 10.51 0.28 6.49
CA ARG A 221 10.33 0.88 5.17
C ARG A 221 9.55 -0.07 4.27
N ILE A 222 8.50 0.47 3.65
CA ILE A 222 7.79 -0.15 2.54
C ILE A 222 7.77 0.87 1.39
N SER A 223 8.62 0.63 0.40
CA SER A 223 8.81 1.51 -0.75
C SER A 223 8.32 0.81 -2.00
N THR A 224 7.50 1.47 -2.81
CA THR A 224 7.04 0.94 -4.10
C THR A 224 7.21 1.99 -5.20
N ARG A 225 7.31 1.52 -6.45
CA ARG A 225 7.52 2.40 -7.61
C ARG A 225 6.23 2.94 -8.21
N ASP A 226 5.24 2.08 -8.42
CA ASP A 226 4.03 2.37 -9.21
C ASP A 226 2.80 1.54 -8.76
N ARG A 227 2.88 0.93 -7.58
CA ARG A 227 1.80 0.17 -6.92
C ARG A 227 1.60 0.60 -5.49
N ASP A 228 0.51 0.15 -4.87
CA ASP A 228 0.20 0.43 -3.46
C ASP A 228 1.31 -0.08 -2.53
N ALA A 229 1.69 0.70 -1.51
CA ALA A 229 2.65 0.24 -0.51
C ALA A 229 2.04 -0.85 0.37
N ILE A 230 0.83 -0.65 0.87
CA ILE A 230 0.01 -1.69 1.47
C ILE A 230 -1.33 -1.73 0.75
N LYS A 231 -1.71 -2.92 0.27
CA LYS A 231 -3.01 -3.19 -0.33
C LYS A 231 -3.69 -4.36 0.37
N VAL A 232 -4.93 -4.13 0.77
CA VAL A 232 -5.82 -5.18 1.24
C VAL A 232 -7.00 -5.25 0.29
N THR A 233 -7.21 -6.41 -0.31
CA THR A 233 -8.36 -6.70 -1.15
C THR A 233 -9.22 -7.75 -0.47
N ALA A 234 -10.50 -7.44 -0.24
CA ALA A 234 -11.47 -8.36 0.31
C ALA A 234 -12.70 -8.46 -0.61
N GLY A 235 -12.90 -9.63 -1.21
CA GLY A 235 -13.98 -9.87 -2.17
C GLY A 235 -14.89 -11.02 -1.75
N SER A 236 -16.20 -10.85 -1.95
CA SER A 236 -17.21 -11.88 -1.74
C SER A 236 -18.45 -11.60 -2.59
N TYR A 237 -19.57 -12.21 -2.22
CA TYR A 237 -20.89 -12.06 -2.83
C TYR A 237 -21.95 -11.72 -1.78
N VAL A 238 -23.06 -11.15 -2.25
CA VAL A 238 -24.27 -10.94 -1.46
C VAL A 238 -25.14 -12.18 -1.59
N ASP A 239 -25.60 -12.73 -0.47
CA ASP A 239 -26.52 -13.86 -0.48
C ASP A 239 -27.86 -13.42 -1.10
N ALA A 240 -28.31 -14.16 -2.13
CA ALA A 240 -29.48 -13.77 -2.90
C ALA A 240 -30.80 -13.85 -2.11
N THR A 241 -30.84 -14.63 -1.02
CA THR A 241 -32.05 -14.88 -0.22
C THR A 241 -32.21 -13.83 0.86
N THR A 242 -31.14 -13.58 1.62
CA THR A 242 -31.11 -12.63 2.75
C THR A 242 -30.79 -11.21 2.30
N ARG A 243 -30.14 -11.05 1.14
CA ARG A 243 -29.53 -9.79 0.66
C ARG A 243 -28.44 -9.24 1.58
N ASP A 244 -27.83 -10.13 2.37
CA ASP A 244 -26.75 -9.79 3.28
C ASP A 244 -25.40 -10.29 2.77
N THR A 245 -24.32 -9.66 3.23
CA THR A 245 -22.95 -10.14 3.01
C THR A 245 -22.72 -11.42 3.81
N VAL A 246 -22.09 -12.44 3.21
CA VAL A 246 -21.88 -13.75 3.86
C VAL A 246 -20.66 -13.82 4.78
N THR A 247 -19.77 -12.84 4.70
CA THR A 247 -18.51 -12.81 5.46
C THR A 247 -18.12 -11.37 5.79
N ALA A 248 -17.14 -11.20 6.66
CA ALA A 248 -16.51 -9.94 7.02
C ALA A 248 -15.03 -10.19 7.32
N LEU A 249 -14.19 -9.16 7.18
CA LEU A 249 -12.81 -9.17 7.66
C LEU A 249 -12.72 -8.36 8.94
N ASN A 250 -12.36 -8.99 10.06
CA ASN A 250 -12.38 -8.36 11.38
C ASN A 250 -10.98 -8.11 11.92
N GLY A 251 -10.76 -6.95 12.55
CA GLY A 251 -9.56 -6.67 13.35
C GLY A 251 -8.29 -6.41 12.54
N LEU A 252 -8.40 -5.99 11.28
CA LEU A 252 -7.25 -5.58 10.48
C LEU A 252 -6.53 -4.40 11.15
N THR A 253 -5.24 -4.56 11.44
CA THR A 253 -4.40 -3.51 12.04
C THR A 253 -3.22 -3.19 11.13
N ILE A 254 -3.04 -1.91 10.80
CA ILE A 254 -1.90 -1.38 10.06
C ILE A 254 -1.30 -0.27 10.90
N THR A 255 -0.16 -0.53 11.55
CA THR A 255 0.38 0.40 12.55
C THR A 255 1.90 0.57 12.51
N GLY A 256 2.37 1.79 12.76
CA GLY A 256 3.80 2.07 12.94
C GLY A 256 4.66 1.85 11.68
N ASN A 257 4.07 1.80 10.49
CA ASN A 257 4.82 1.55 9.26
C ASN A 257 5.33 2.86 8.64
N THR A 258 6.47 2.79 7.94
CA THR A 258 6.96 3.89 7.09
C THR A 258 6.78 3.53 5.62
N LEU A 259 5.90 4.27 4.93
CA LEU A 259 5.39 3.95 3.61
C LEU A 259 5.75 5.05 2.61
N SER A 260 6.20 4.64 1.43
CA SER A 260 6.26 5.50 0.26
C SER A 260 5.74 4.73 -0.95
N ALA A 261 4.66 5.24 -1.55
CA ALA A 261 3.92 4.54 -2.59
C ALA A 261 3.97 5.30 -3.90
N GLY A 262 4.95 5.01 -4.73
CA GLY A 262 5.25 5.84 -5.86
C GLY A 262 6.60 6.51 -5.69
N SER A 263 7.40 6.45 -6.74
CA SER A 263 8.60 7.26 -6.84
C SER A 263 8.69 7.88 -8.23
N ALA A 264 9.45 8.97 -8.35
CA ALA A 264 9.89 9.44 -9.66
C ALA A 264 10.76 8.37 -10.37
N ALA A 265 11.37 7.42 -9.63
CA ALA A 265 12.18 6.34 -10.16
C ALA A 265 11.31 5.34 -10.93
N GLY A 266 11.02 5.69 -12.19
CA GLY A 266 10.20 4.88 -13.06
C GLY A 266 9.24 5.63 -13.97
N ALA A 267 9.07 6.92 -13.73
CA ALA A 267 8.39 7.83 -14.64
C ALA A 267 9.30 8.26 -15.80
N ASP A 268 10.43 7.58 -16.01
CA ASP A 268 11.48 7.94 -16.97
C ASP A 268 12.00 9.39 -16.84
N VAL A 269 11.61 10.08 -15.78
CA VAL A 269 11.98 11.45 -15.43
C VAL A 269 12.06 11.58 -13.92
N ALA A 270 12.96 12.44 -13.45
CA ALA A 270 12.95 12.96 -12.10
C ALA A 270 13.01 14.49 -12.16
N PHE A 271 12.02 15.15 -11.55
CA PHE A 271 11.99 16.61 -11.46
C PHE A 271 11.78 17.03 -10.01
N ARG A 272 12.58 17.99 -9.53
CA ARG A 272 12.59 18.40 -8.13
C ARG A 272 12.87 19.90 -8.01
N ALA A 273 12.16 20.56 -7.10
CA ALA A 273 12.35 21.94 -6.69
C ALA A 273 12.73 21.97 -5.21
N GLU A 274 13.93 22.44 -4.89
CA GLU A 274 14.43 22.45 -3.51
C GLU A 274 14.55 23.88 -2.99
N GLY A 275 13.84 24.19 -1.90
CA GLY A 275 13.99 25.46 -1.21
C GLY A 275 13.48 26.66 -2.02
N ASP A 276 14.00 27.85 -1.72
CA ASP A 276 13.71 29.15 -2.34
C ASP A 276 14.01 29.15 -3.85
N THR A 277 12.96 29.33 -4.65
CA THR A 277 12.98 29.27 -6.12
C THR A 277 13.83 30.38 -6.75
N PHE A 278 14.08 31.48 -6.04
CA PHE A 278 14.88 32.60 -6.55
C PHE A 278 16.37 32.25 -6.67
N VAL A 279 16.88 31.47 -5.71
CA VAL A 279 18.32 31.20 -5.56
C VAL A 279 18.70 29.74 -5.72
N GLN A 280 17.81 28.79 -5.43
CA GLN A 280 18.12 27.36 -5.52
C GLN A 280 17.65 26.77 -6.85
N PRO A 281 18.51 26.00 -7.54
CA PRO A 281 18.17 25.48 -8.85
C PRO A 281 17.14 24.35 -8.76
N PHE A 282 16.22 24.35 -9.72
CA PHE A 282 15.42 23.20 -10.08
C PHE A 282 16.31 22.12 -10.69
N ASN A 283 16.01 20.85 -10.42
CA ASN A 283 16.72 19.71 -11.00
C ASN A 283 15.74 18.88 -11.83
N LEU A 284 16.00 18.76 -13.13
CA LEU A 284 15.27 17.89 -14.06
C LEU A 284 16.24 16.86 -14.62
N THR A 285 15.94 15.57 -14.52
CA THR A 285 16.78 14.47 -15.03
C THR A 285 15.94 13.57 -15.91
N ASN A 286 16.44 13.24 -17.11
CA ASN A 286 15.85 12.17 -17.93
C ASN A 286 16.37 10.83 -17.39
N THR A 287 15.49 10.02 -16.81
CA THR A 287 15.84 8.71 -16.25
C THR A 287 15.32 7.57 -17.11
N SER A 288 15.04 7.81 -18.39
CA SER A 288 14.48 6.80 -19.27
C SER A 288 15.46 5.66 -19.52
N VAL A 289 14.97 4.42 -19.50
CA VAL A 289 15.84 3.23 -19.69
C VAL A 289 15.90 2.73 -21.13
N ARG A 290 15.06 3.29 -22.02
CA ARG A 290 14.90 2.82 -23.42
C ARG A 290 15.54 3.73 -24.46
N GLY A 291 16.36 4.70 -24.05
CA GLY A 291 16.95 5.66 -24.98
C GLY A 291 15.99 6.76 -25.43
N ASP A 292 14.90 6.99 -24.70
CA ASP A 292 13.91 8.00 -25.08
C ASP A 292 14.46 9.40 -24.81
N LEU A 293 14.50 10.24 -25.83
CA LEU A 293 14.94 11.63 -25.72
C LEU A 293 13.79 12.49 -25.20
N LEU A 294 14.04 13.28 -24.15
CA LEU A 294 13.06 14.26 -23.67
C LEU A 294 13.05 15.46 -24.62
N GLN A 295 11.90 15.76 -25.24
CA GLN A 295 11.77 16.82 -26.25
C GLN A 295 11.22 18.11 -25.65
N THR A 296 10.22 18.02 -24.77
CA THR A 296 9.66 19.20 -24.10
C THR A 296 9.30 18.93 -22.65
N PHE A 297 9.45 19.97 -21.85
CA PHE A 297 9.02 20.08 -20.46
C PHE A 297 8.08 21.27 -20.34
N VAL A 298 6.88 21.03 -19.82
CA VAL A 298 5.87 22.06 -19.55
C VAL A 298 5.62 22.09 -18.05
N PHE A 299 5.72 23.27 -17.43
CA PHE A 299 5.47 23.49 -16.02
C PHE A 299 4.40 24.56 -15.84
N ASP A 300 3.33 24.21 -15.13
CA ASP A 300 2.10 24.98 -15.12
C ASP A 300 1.63 25.28 -13.69
N LEU A 301 1.56 26.57 -13.37
CA LEU A 301 1.26 27.11 -12.04
C LEU A 301 -0.18 27.64 -11.93
N ARG A 302 -1.00 27.50 -12.98
CA ARG A 302 -2.32 28.15 -13.08
C ARG A 302 -3.24 27.84 -11.90
N ASP A 303 -3.21 26.60 -11.41
CA ASP A 303 -4.14 26.12 -10.39
C ASP A 303 -3.67 26.36 -8.95
N ILE A 304 -2.45 26.89 -8.76
CA ILE A 304 -1.85 27.09 -7.43
C ILE A 304 -1.61 28.57 -7.07
N GLY A 305 -2.08 29.51 -7.90
CA GLY A 305 -2.03 30.94 -7.58
C GLY A 305 -0.63 31.57 -7.64
N LEU A 306 0.29 30.96 -8.39
CA LEU A 306 1.65 31.46 -8.60
C LEU A 306 1.87 31.89 -10.07
N VAL A 307 2.91 32.71 -10.28
CA VAL A 307 3.40 33.20 -11.58
C VAL A 307 4.92 33.14 -11.63
N PHE A 308 5.50 32.93 -12.81
CA PHE A 308 6.92 33.08 -13.05
C PHE A 308 7.28 34.57 -13.15
N ASP A 309 8.23 35.05 -12.36
CA ASP A 309 8.78 36.40 -12.51
C ASP A 309 10.05 36.37 -13.37
N ALA A 310 9.88 36.68 -14.65
CA ALA A 310 10.98 36.75 -15.61
C ALA A 310 11.61 38.15 -15.74
N ASP A 311 11.20 39.13 -14.94
CA ASP A 311 11.81 40.46 -14.96
C ASP A 311 13.27 40.37 -14.48
N PRO A 312 14.26 40.75 -15.29
CA PRO A 312 15.67 40.66 -14.90
C PRO A 312 16.10 41.70 -13.84
N GLN A 313 15.26 42.68 -13.50
CA GLN A 313 15.52 43.69 -12.47
C GLN A 313 14.92 43.33 -11.13
N THR A 314 13.69 42.80 -11.12
CA THR A 314 12.95 42.51 -9.88
C THR A 314 12.90 41.02 -9.54
N GLY A 315 12.96 40.15 -10.55
CA GLY A 315 12.94 38.71 -10.40
C GLY A 315 14.11 38.04 -11.13
N LYS A 316 13.84 36.90 -11.79
CA LYS A 316 14.88 36.12 -12.45
C LYS A 316 14.34 35.32 -13.64
N PRO A 317 14.70 35.67 -14.88
CA PRO A 317 14.30 34.88 -16.05
C PRO A 317 14.91 33.48 -16.02
N PHE A 318 14.29 32.58 -16.78
CA PHE A 318 14.76 31.21 -16.94
C PHE A 318 16.23 31.19 -17.33
N THR A 319 17.06 30.60 -16.49
CA THR A 319 18.50 30.56 -16.67
C THR A 319 19.01 29.17 -16.35
N ALA A 320 19.45 28.42 -17.37
CA ALA A 320 20.16 27.17 -17.14
C ALA A 320 21.52 27.45 -16.49
N VAL A 321 21.90 26.65 -15.51
CA VAL A 321 23.13 26.84 -14.71
C VAL A 321 24.11 25.69 -14.88
N ASN A 322 25.33 25.85 -14.38
CA ASN A 322 26.35 24.78 -14.35
C ASN A 322 26.64 24.14 -15.72
N GLY A 323 26.39 24.84 -16.82
CA GLY A 323 26.57 24.34 -18.18
C GLY A 323 25.54 23.29 -18.62
N THR A 324 24.57 22.93 -17.76
CA THR A 324 23.63 21.83 -18.05
C THR A 324 22.71 22.13 -19.23
N GLY A 325 22.39 23.40 -19.48
CA GLY A 325 21.56 23.77 -20.63
C GLY A 325 22.18 23.42 -21.98
N GLY A 326 23.52 23.48 -22.08
CA GLY A 326 24.23 23.03 -23.28
C GLY A 326 24.29 21.51 -23.38
N LEU A 327 24.47 20.81 -22.25
CA LEU A 327 24.50 19.34 -22.19
C LEU A 327 23.17 18.72 -22.59
N THR A 328 22.06 19.27 -22.10
CA THR A 328 20.70 18.76 -22.40
C THR A 328 20.10 19.35 -23.68
N GLY A 329 20.87 20.16 -24.42
CA GLY A 329 20.41 20.81 -25.64
C GLY A 329 19.18 21.71 -25.50
N VAL A 330 19.10 22.56 -24.47
CA VAL A 330 18.00 23.54 -24.33
C VAL A 330 17.99 24.47 -25.55
N SER A 331 16.92 24.39 -26.36
CA SER A 331 16.77 25.20 -27.57
C SER A 331 15.87 26.41 -27.38
N SER A 332 14.90 26.33 -26.47
CA SER A 332 14.01 27.46 -26.14
C SER A 332 13.37 27.30 -24.76
N SER A 333 13.03 28.44 -24.16
CA SER A 333 12.20 28.55 -22.95
C SER A 333 11.17 29.66 -23.18
N VAL A 334 9.88 29.33 -23.15
CA VAL A 334 8.79 30.26 -23.46
C VAL A 334 7.82 30.29 -22.29
N LEU A 335 7.47 31.50 -21.84
CA LEU A 335 6.39 31.73 -20.89
C LEU A 335 5.09 32.04 -21.63
N SER A 336 3.97 31.58 -21.07
CA SER A 336 2.64 32.00 -21.50
C SER A 336 2.43 33.50 -21.26
N ASN A 337 1.44 34.10 -21.93
CA ASN A 337 1.16 35.55 -21.83
C ASN A 337 0.82 36.03 -20.41
N ASN A 338 0.34 35.14 -19.55
CA ASN A 338 0.04 35.41 -18.14
C ASN A 338 1.18 34.96 -17.20
N ASN A 339 2.33 34.55 -17.73
CA ASN A 339 3.48 34.04 -16.98
C ASN A 339 3.17 32.87 -16.03
N GLN A 340 2.15 32.06 -16.29
CA GLN A 340 1.80 30.92 -15.43
C GLN A 340 2.23 29.56 -15.99
N THR A 341 2.62 29.49 -17.26
CA THR A 341 3.07 28.26 -17.88
C THR A 341 4.42 28.46 -18.55
N LEU A 342 5.41 27.66 -18.17
CA LEU A 342 6.71 27.57 -18.80
C LEU A 342 6.73 26.37 -19.75
N THR A 343 7.24 26.55 -20.97
CA THR A 343 7.57 25.47 -21.90
C THR A 343 9.04 25.55 -22.27
N VAL A 344 9.80 24.50 -21.97
CA VAL A 344 11.20 24.33 -22.35
C VAL A 344 11.29 23.25 -23.42
N THR A 345 12.02 23.54 -24.50
CA THR A 345 12.27 22.59 -25.61
C THR A 345 13.73 22.18 -25.62
N PHE A 346 13.96 20.90 -25.92
CA PHE A 346 15.28 20.28 -25.96
C PHE A 346 15.54 19.64 -27.32
N THR A 347 16.79 19.69 -27.76
CA THR A 347 17.27 18.98 -28.95
C THR A 347 18.07 17.73 -28.61
N ASP A 348 18.56 17.60 -27.37
CA ASP A 348 19.55 16.60 -26.99
C ASP A 348 19.49 16.25 -25.48
N PHE A 349 18.31 16.02 -24.93
CA PHE A 349 18.17 15.62 -23.53
C PHE A 349 18.10 14.09 -23.38
N ASN A 350 19.26 13.45 -23.29
CA ASN A 350 19.44 12.00 -23.26
C ASN A 350 19.22 11.37 -21.87
N PRO A 351 18.97 10.04 -21.81
CA PRO A 351 19.00 9.30 -20.55
C PRO A 351 20.26 9.56 -19.72
N GLY A 352 20.06 9.81 -18.41
CA GLY A 352 21.13 10.03 -17.44
C GLY A 352 21.61 11.48 -17.35
N GLU A 353 21.19 12.36 -18.25
CA GLU A 353 21.51 13.78 -18.17
C GLU A 353 20.61 14.52 -17.17
N THR A 354 21.08 15.68 -16.70
CA THR A 354 20.35 16.54 -15.78
C THR A 354 20.43 17.99 -16.26
N LEU A 355 19.28 18.65 -16.38
CA LEU A 355 19.15 20.10 -16.49
C LEU A 355 19.00 20.69 -15.08
N GLN A 356 19.85 21.66 -14.76
CA GLN A 356 19.68 22.57 -13.64
C GLN A 356 19.32 23.96 -14.15
N PHE A 357 18.29 24.58 -13.58
CA PHE A 357 17.87 25.91 -13.98
C PHE A 357 17.34 26.73 -12.79
N LEU A 358 17.41 28.05 -12.93
CA LEU A 358 16.84 29.03 -12.01
C LEU A 358 15.73 29.79 -12.72
N LEU A 359 14.65 30.08 -12.00
CA LEU A 359 13.54 30.89 -12.45
C LEU A 359 12.78 31.38 -11.22
N ASP A 360 12.58 32.68 -11.11
CA ASP A 360 11.84 33.24 -9.99
C ASP A 360 10.34 32.96 -10.11
N ILE A 361 9.70 32.79 -8.96
CA ILE A 361 8.27 32.49 -8.85
C ILE A 361 7.70 33.39 -7.75
N ASP A 362 6.59 34.04 -8.08
CA ASP A 362 5.89 35.00 -7.23
C ASP A 362 4.40 34.62 -7.08
N LEU A 363 3.70 35.37 -6.25
CA LEU A 363 2.24 35.29 -6.15
C LEU A 363 1.58 35.98 -7.38
N VAL A 364 0.45 35.45 -7.82
CA VAL A 364 -0.36 36.05 -8.90
C VAL A 364 -0.59 37.54 -8.66
N GLY A 365 -0.45 38.32 -9.75
CA GLY A 365 -0.45 39.78 -9.69
C GLY A 365 0.96 40.38 -9.65
N ASN A 366 2.01 39.56 -9.83
CA ASN A 366 3.42 39.93 -9.72
C ASN A 366 3.72 40.56 -8.36
N ILE A 367 3.26 39.90 -7.30
CA ILE A 367 3.48 40.33 -5.93
C ILE A 367 4.74 39.61 -5.44
N PRO A 368 5.86 40.33 -5.20
CA PRO A 368 7.12 39.73 -4.78
C PRO A 368 6.96 38.89 -3.51
N ALA A 369 7.37 37.63 -3.56
CA ALA A 369 7.27 36.70 -2.44
C ALA A 369 8.42 35.68 -2.45
N SER A 370 8.90 35.28 -1.27
CA SER A 370 9.80 34.12 -1.18
C SER A 370 8.98 32.84 -1.34
N ILE A 371 9.03 32.27 -2.54
CA ILE A 371 8.39 30.99 -2.85
C ILE A 371 9.40 29.86 -2.68
N PHE A 372 9.03 28.86 -1.88
CA PHE A 372 9.81 27.65 -1.65
C PHE A 372 9.24 26.48 -2.45
N GLY A 373 10.06 25.45 -2.72
CA GLY A 373 9.68 24.28 -3.52
C GLY A 373 8.42 23.59 -3.01
N ASN A 374 8.18 23.51 -1.70
CA ASN A 374 6.95 22.95 -1.14
C ASN A 374 5.69 23.78 -1.42
N GLN A 375 5.82 25.05 -1.83
CA GLN A 375 4.70 25.89 -2.29
C GLN A 375 4.33 25.63 -3.75
N LEU A 376 5.12 24.82 -4.47
CA LEU A 376 4.81 24.40 -5.84
C LEU A 376 3.93 23.16 -5.90
N ILE A 377 3.59 22.56 -4.75
CA ILE A 377 2.76 21.36 -4.67
C ILE A 377 1.40 21.61 -5.32
N GLY A 378 0.98 20.68 -6.17
CA GLY A 378 -0.23 20.79 -7.00
C GLY A 378 -0.01 21.40 -8.37
N ALA A 379 1.16 21.99 -8.66
CA ALA A 379 1.49 22.47 -10.00
C ALA A 379 1.57 21.31 -11.00
N ASP A 380 0.97 21.48 -12.18
CA ASP A 380 0.96 20.49 -13.25
C ASP A 380 2.29 20.50 -14.00
N VAL A 381 2.75 19.32 -14.37
CA VAL A 381 3.99 19.10 -15.12
C VAL A 381 3.74 18.09 -16.23
N THR A 382 4.20 18.41 -17.44
CA THR A 382 4.15 17.51 -18.60
C THR A 382 5.52 17.36 -19.24
N PHE A 383 5.87 16.12 -19.56
CA PHE A 383 7.07 15.74 -20.29
C PHE A 383 6.67 15.04 -21.59
N ASN A 384 7.18 15.52 -22.72
CA ASN A 384 6.99 14.85 -24.01
C ASN A 384 8.34 14.32 -24.51
N TYR A 385 8.36 13.05 -24.84
CA TYR A 385 9.51 12.34 -25.38
C TYR A 385 9.36 12.12 -26.87
N THR A 386 10.45 11.71 -27.50
CA THR A 386 10.40 11.08 -28.83
C THR A 386 9.37 9.95 -28.88
N GLN A 387 8.90 9.63 -30.09
CA GLN A 387 7.92 8.55 -30.33
C GLN A 387 6.54 8.81 -29.70
N ASN A 388 6.15 10.08 -29.53
CA ASN A 388 4.84 10.51 -29.00
C ASN A 388 4.55 10.01 -27.58
N LYS A 389 5.57 9.64 -26.81
CA LYS A 389 5.41 9.29 -25.41
C LYS A 389 5.25 10.55 -24.58
N GLN A 390 4.21 10.59 -23.76
CA GLN A 390 3.91 11.71 -22.89
C GLN A 390 3.74 11.22 -21.45
N ILE A 391 4.29 11.99 -20.51
CA ILE A 391 4.20 11.75 -19.08
C ILE A 391 3.69 13.02 -18.44
N VAL A 392 2.49 12.94 -17.87
CA VAL A 392 1.82 14.07 -17.20
C VAL A 392 1.78 13.76 -15.71
N GLY A 393 1.90 14.79 -14.87
CA GLY A 393 1.79 14.67 -13.43
C GLY A 393 1.82 16.00 -12.71
N GLN A 394 2.09 15.95 -11.41
CA GLN A 394 2.05 17.12 -10.54
C GLN A 394 3.24 17.14 -9.59
N MET A 395 3.58 18.33 -9.13
CA MET A 395 4.49 18.49 -8.01
C MET A 395 3.81 18.04 -6.72
N ALA A 396 4.50 17.24 -5.93
CA ALA A 396 4.07 16.76 -4.62
C ALA A 396 5.16 16.99 -3.58
N GLY A 397 4.79 16.97 -2.30
CA GLY A 397 5.76 17.16 -1.21
C GLY A 397 6.92 16.16 -1.26
N ASP A 398 8.12 16.66 -1.04
CA ASP A 398 9.32 15.84 -0.97
C ASP A 398 9.44 15.18 0.43
N PRO A 399 9.45 13.83 0.52
CA PRO A 399 9.55 13.13 1.79
C PRO A 399 10.86 13.42 2.54
N ASP A 400 11.95 13.69 1.81
CA ASP A 400 13.28 13.85 2.40
C ASP A 400 13.55 15.30 2.84
N ARG A 401 12.76 16.26 2.36
CA ARG A 401 13.04 17.71 2.50
C ARG A 401 11.77 18.55 2.64
N LYS A 402 11.56 19.12 3.84
CA LYS A 402 10.34 19.89 4.19
C LYS A 402 10.04 21.09 3.30
N SER A 403 11.05 21.75 2.73
CA SER A 403 10.91 22.94 1.88
C SER A 403 10.98 22.62 0.38
N ALA A 404 10.83 21.36 0.00
CA ALA A 404 10.96 20.91 -1.38
C ALA A 404 9.70 20.22 -1.90
N SER A 405 9.60 20.15 -3.22
CA SER A 405 8.65 19.31 -3.92
C SER A 405 9.34 18.51 -5.02
N GLN A 406 8.72 17.40 -5.40
CA GLN A 406 9.16 16.53 -6.48
C GLN A 406 7.99 16.24 -7.41
N PHE A 407 8.29 16.01 -8.68
CA PHE A 407 7.33 15.51 -9.63
C PHE A 407 6.93 14.09 -9.30
N LEU A 408 5.62 13.88 -9.24
CA LEU A 408 5.00 12.58 -9.32
C LEU A 408 4.16 12.53 -10.61
N PRO A 409 4.21 11.44 -11.40
CA PRO A 409 3.26 11.27 -12.51
C PRO A 409 1.81 11.39 -11.99
N GLY A 410 0.86 11.77 -12.84
CA GLY A 410 -0.55 12.10 -12.52
C GLY A 410 -1.54 11.12 -13.15
N ALA A 411 -2.84 11.26 -12.87
CA ALA A 411 -3.95 10.29 -13.09
C ALA A 411 -3.88 9.30 -14.27
N ALA A 412 -3.45 9.71 -15.46
CA ALA A 412 -3.31 8.82 -16.62
C ALA A 412 -2.12 7.83 -16.50
N ALA A 413 -1.17 8.13 -15.63
CA ALA A 413 -0.02 7.29 -15.22
C ALA A 413 0.04 7.03 -13.69
N ALA A 414 -0.63 7.82 -12.85
CA ALA A 414 -0.72 7.71 -11.40
C ALA A 414 -2.18 7.68 -10.92
N GLY A 415 -2.71 6.47 -10.87
CA GLY A 415 -3.99 6.17 -10.25
C GLY A 415 -3.97 4.85 -9.48
N LEU A 416 -2.79 4.28 -9.20
CA LEU A 416 -2.64 2.90 -8.73
C LEU A 416 -1.72 2.73 -7.52
N ALA A 417 -1.04 3.77 -7.05
CA ALA A 417 -0.06 3.70 -5.98
C ALA A 417 -0.45 4.59 -4.79
N ASN A 418 -1.19 4.01 -3.85
CA ASN A 418 -1.59 4.63 -2.60
C ASN A 418 -0.68 4.15 -1.47
N GLY A 419 -0.53 4.95 -0.41
CA GLY A 419 0.18 4.51 0.80
C GLY A 419 -0.47 3.26 1.38
N ILE A 420 -1.76 3.38 1.74
CA ILE A 420 -2.60 2.28 2.19
C ILE A 420 -3.87 2.24 1.34
N ASN A 421 -4.18 1.09 0.74
CA ASN A 421 -5.40 0.86 -0.03
C ASN A 421 -6.21 -0.28 0.59
N LEU A 422 -7.37 0.05 1.15
CA LEU A 422 -8.33 -0.93 1.66
C LEU A 422 -9.50 -1.02 0.69
N SER A 423 -9.54 -2.07 -0.12
CA SER A 423 -10.54 -2.29 -1.14
C SER A 423 -11.45 -3.46 -0.79
N ALA A 424 -12.74 -3.22 -0.62
CA ALA A 424 -13.71 -4.23 -0.23
C ALA A 424 -14.95 -4.25 -1.14
N THR A 425 -15.46 -5.45 -1.44
CA THR A 425 -16.68 -5.63 -2.24
C THR A 425 -17.48 -6.82 -1.71
N ALA A 426 -18.73 -6.55 -1.31
CA ALA A 426 -19.57 -7.48 -0.55
C ALA A 426 -18.92 -8.09 0.71
N VAL A 427 -17.99 -7.38 1.34
CA VAL A 427 -17.28 -7.79 2.56
C VAL A 427 -17.11 -6.59 3.49
N PRO A 428 -17.82 -6.52 4.63
CA PRO A 428 -17.56 -5.48 5.61
C PRO A 428 -16.16 -5.62 6.21
N LEU A 429 -15.45 -4.50 6.37
CA LEU A 429 -14.20 -4.45 7.12
C LEU A 429 -14.50 -3.93 8.53
N ARG A 430 -14.30 -4.76 9.54
CA ARG A 430 -14.72 -4.44 10.91
C ARG A 430 -13.54 -4.23 11.84
N ASN A 431 -13.67 -3.27 12.75
CA ASN A 431 -12.64 -2.95 13.74
C ASN A 431 -11.27 -2.70 13.11
N VAL A 432 -11.24 -1.98 11.99
CA VAL A 432 -10.01 -1.59 11.30
C VAL A 432 -9.26 -0.56 12.14
N ALA A 433 -7.95 -0.70 12.26
CA ALA A 433 -7.08 0.28 12.88
C ALA A 433 -5.95 0.65 11.92
N VAL A 434 -5.93 1.90 11.47
CA VAL A 434 -4.81 2.48 10.71
C VAL A 434 -4.18 3.55 11.58
N THR A 435 -3.11 3.22 12.31
CA THR A 435 -2.60 4.09 13.38
C THR A 435 -1.10 4.30 13.37
N GLY A 436 -0.63 5.54 13.61
CA GLY A 436 0.79 5.81 13.81
C GLY A 436 1.68 5.52 12.59
N ASN A 437 1.14 5.50 11.37
CA ASN A 437 1.93 5.28 10.15
C ASN A 437 2.52 6.60 9.65
N THR A 438 3.70 6.53 9.05
CA THR A 438 4.31 7.63 8.29
C THR A 438 4.17 7.32 6.80
N ILE A 439 3.38 8.11 6.09
CA ILE A 439 3.05 7.92 4.67
C ILE A 439 3.53 9.14 3.91
N THR A 440 4.47 8.95 2.99
CA THR A 440 5.10 10.07 2.29
C THR A 440 5.24 9.84 0.80
N GLY A 441 4.91 10.84 -0.01
CA GLY A 441 5.17 10.85 -1.45
C GLY A 441 4.28 9.90 -2.27
N SER A 442 3.07 9.57 -1.77
CA SER A 442 2.18 8.66 -2.49
C SER A 442 1.72 9.26 -3.83
N GLN A 443 1.88 8.57 -4.95
CA GLN A 443 1.38 9.05 -6.26
C GLN A 443 -0.15 9.23 -6.28
N GLY A 444 -0.88 8.35 -5.59
CA GLY A 444 -2.32 8.41 -5.39
C GLY A 444 -2.70 9.10 -4.08
N TYR A 445 -3.44 8.39 -3.24
CA TYR A 445 -3.85 8.85 -1.91
C TYR A 445 -2.88 8.36 -0.84
N GLY A 446 -2.79 9.07 0.28
CA GLY A 446 -2.06 8.57 1.45
C GLY A 446 -2.75 7.33 2.02
N VAL A 447 -4.03 7.48 2.39
CA VAL A 447 -4.93 6.38 2.75
C VAL A 447 -6.16 6.40 1.83
N TYR A 448 -6.44 5.27 1.19
CA TYR A 448 -7.60 5.08 0.35
C TYR A 448 -8.49 3.97 0.91
N LEU A 449 -9.72 4.34 1.28
CA LEU A 449 -10.78 3.40 1.59
C LEU A 449 -11.72 3.33 0.39
N ASN A 450 -11.83 2.15 -0.21
CA ASN A 450 -12.68 1.90 -1.36
C ASN A 450 -13.64 0.74 -1.06
N SER A 451 -14.89 1.07 -0.76
CA SER A 451 -15.87 0.07 -0.37
C SER A 451 -17.10 0.08 -1.26
N LEU A 452 -17.48 -1.09 -1.74
CA LEU A 452 -18.58 -1.29 -2.68
C LEU A 452 -19.54 -2.36 -2.15
N THR A 453 -20.83 -2.25 -2.49
CA THR A 453 -21.82 -3.32 -2.30
C THR A 453 -21.92 -3.78 -0.84
N TYR A 454 -22.47 -2.94 0.05
CA TYR A 454 -22.68 -3.25 1.46
C TYR A 454 -21.41 -3.60 2.26
N SER A 455 -20.26 -3.12 1.82
CA SER A 455 -18.97 -3.35 2.47
C SER A 455 -18.71 -2.28 3.52
N ASP A 456 -19.51 -2.22 4.57
CA ASP A 456 -19.31 -1.22 5.61
C ASP A 456 -17.91 -1.33 6.22
N ILE A 457 -17.23 -0.19 6.38
CA ILE A 457 -15.95 -0.12 7.09
C ILE A 457 -16.20 0.49 8.47
N THR A 458 -15.80 -0.22 9.52
CA THR A 458 -15.80 0.31 10.91
C THR A 458 -14.38 0.31 11.46
N GLY A 459 -14.00 1.37 12.17
CA GLY A 459 -12.63 1.48 12.65
C GLY A 459 -12.15 2.90 12.99
N ILE A 460 -10.84 3.03 13.14
CA ILE A 460 -10.17 4.30 13.39
C ILE A 460 -9.00 4.52 12.42
N ILE A 461 -8.80 5.78 12.03
CA ILE A 461 -7.60 6.27 11.38
C ILE A 461 -7.02 7.35 12.29
N GLU A 462 -5.92 7.07 12.97
CA GLU A 462 -5.43 7.91 14.08
C GLU A 462 -3.91 8.09 14.08
N ASP A 463 -3.41 9.25 14.52
CA ASP A 463 -1.97 9.50 14.72
C ASP A 463 -1.07 9.27 13.50
N ASN A 464 -1.62 9.29 12.28
CA ASN A 464 -0.81 9.10 11.07
C ASN A 464 -0.17 10.41 10.62
N GLN A 465 1.06 10.32 10.10
CA GLN A 465 1.76 11.40 9.42
C GLN A 465 1.62 11.18 7.91
N ILE A 466 0.80 11.96 7.22
CA ILE A 466 0.52 11.80 5.78
C ILE A 466 0.98 13.06 5.06
N SER A 467 1.92 12.92 4.13
CA SER A 467 2.39 14.07 3.36
C SER A 467 2.82 13.76 1.94
N GLY A 468 2.74 14.74 1.05
CA GLY A 468 3.24 14.57 -0.31
C GLY A 468 2.41 13.60 -1.16
N SER A 469 1.15 13.35 -0.82
CA SER A 469 0.26 12.57 -1.70
C SER A 469 -0.04 13.39 -2.96
N GLY A 470 0.00 12.79 -4.15
CA GLY A 470 -0.38 13.43 -5.41
C GLY A 470 -1.86 13.79 -5.47
N ARG A 471 -2.71 13.10 -4.69
CA ARG A 471 -4.16 13.39 -4.54
C ARG A 471 -4.50 13.76 -3.10
N ASP A 472 -5.63 13.29 -2.60
CA ASP A 472 -6.08 13.53 -1.23
C ASP A 472 -5.17 12.82 -0.21
N GLY A 473 -5.00 13.40 0.98
CA GLY A 473 -4.31 12.73 2.09
C GLY A 473 -5.05 11.45 2.51
N ILE A 474 -6.32 11.59 2.87
CA ILE A 474 -7.24 10.49 3.16
C ILE A 474 -8.44 10.57 2.23
N ARG A 475 -8.72 9.49 1.50
CA ARG A 475 -9.88 9.34 0.62
C ARG A 475 -10.79 8.23 1.12
N VAL A 476 -12.06 8.57 1.35
CA VAL A 476 -13.10 7.61 1.72
C VAL A 476 -14.14 7.56 0.60
N SER A 477 -14.10 6.52 -0.22
CA SER A 477 -15.03 6.30 -1.33
C SER A 477 -15.92 5.11 -1.02
N MET A 478 -17.21 5.36 -0.91
CA MET A 478 -18.19 4.38 -0.44
C MET A 478 -19.35 4.31 -1.43
N SER A 479 -19.57 3.16 -2.07
CA SER A 479 -20.76 2.90 -2.88
C SER A 479 -21.64 1.87 -2.19
N ASP A 480 -22.87 2.25 -1.86
CA ASP A 480 -23.84 1.42 -1.12
C ASP A 480 -23.23 0.82 0.16
N SER A 481 -22.33 1.58 0.78
CA SER A 481 -21.54 1.20 1.96
C SER A 481 -21.40 2.43 2.85
N ARG A 482 -21.03 2.24 4.12
CA ARG A 482 -20.71 3.34 5.03
C ARG A 482 -19.35 3.20 5.68
N PHE A 483 -18.73 4.34 5.99
CA PHE A 483 -17.68 4.42 6.99
C PHE A 483 -18.32 4.76 8.34
N ALA A 484 -18.20 3.86 9.30
CA ALA A 484 -18.67 4.03 10.68
C ALA A 484 -17.47 3.95 11.62
N GLY A 485 -16.76 5.06 11.74
CA GLY A 485 -15.49 5.15 12.42
C GLY A 485 -15.03 6.58 12.67
N GLY A 486 -13.82 6.72 13.18
CA GLY A 486 -13.21 8.00 13.50
C GLY A 486 -11.94 8.28 12.71
N ILE A 487 -11.70 9.55 12.41
CA ILE A 487 -10.44 10.04 11.84
C ILE A 487 -9.94 11.12 12.81
N PHE A 488 -8.88 10.83 13.57
CA PHE A 488 -8.42 11.67 14.68
C PHE A 488 -6.92 11.92 14.59
N ASP A 489 -6.46 13.10 15.03
CA ASP A 489 -5.03 13.37 15.30
C ASP A 489 -4.04 13.01 14.17
N ASN A 490 -4.52 12.99 12.93
CA ASN A 490 -3.68 12.79 11.76
C ASN A 490 -3.05 14.11 11.35
N ASN A 491 -1.73 14.12 11.15
CA ASN A 491 -1.04 15.25 10.54
C ASN A 491 -1.02 15.06 9.03
N ILE A 492 -1.84 15.83 8.32
CA ILE A 492 -2.02 15.73 6.88
C ILE A 492 -1.56 17.04 6.23
N ALA A 493 -0.49 16.99 5.44
CA ALA A 493 0.12 18.18 4.87
C ALA A 493 0.58 17.95 3.42
N ASN A 494 0.78 19.02 2.66
CA ASN A 494 1.56 18.98 1.42
C ASN A 494 1.04 17.97 0.37
N ASN A 495 -0.28 17.77 0.28
CA ASN A 495 -0.89 16.89 -0.73
C ASN A 495 -1.39 17.71 -1.92
N GLY A 496 -1.42 17.13 -3.11
CA GLY A 496 -1.94 17.78 -4.34
C GLY A 496 -3.46 17.95 -4.34
N GLY A 497 -4.18 17.08 -3.61
CA GLY A 497 -5.62 17.18 -3.36
C GLY A 497 -5.95 17.80 -2.00
N VAL A 498 -7.11 17.43 -1.44
CA VAL A 498 -7.52 17.91 -0.12
C VAL A 498 -6.96 17.03 1.01
N GLY A 499 -6.99 17.52 2.25
CA GLY A 499 -6.55 16.72 3.40
C GLY A 499 -7.37 15.44 3.58
N ILE A 500 -8.70 15.58 3.72
CA ILE A 500 -9.64 14.47 3.88
C ILE A 500 -10.80 14.67 2.90
N ASN A 501 -11.13 13.63 2.14
CA ASN A 501 -12.23 13.66 1.17
C ASN A 501 -13.20 12.48 1.38
N LEU A 502 -14.48 12.78 1.59
CA LEU A 502 -15.53 11.80 1.89
C LEU A 502 -16.56 11.77 0.75
N LEU A 503 -16.64 10.65 0.03
CA LEU A 503 -17.52 10.47 -1.14
C LEU A 503 -18.43 9.25 -0.97
N PRO A 504 -19.51 9.37 -0.18
CA PRO A 504 -20.56 8.37 -0.18
C PRO A 504 -21.45 8.50 -1.43
N VAL A 505 -21.78 7.37 -2.03
CA VAL A 505 -22.69 7.20 -3.16
C VAL A 505 -23.67 6.08 -2.83
N THR A 506 -24.95 6.30 -3.10
CA THR A 506 -25.99 5.27 -2.99
C THR A 506 -26.58 5.03 -4.37
N THR A 507 -26.53 3.79 -4.85
CA THR A 507 -27.14 3.38 -6.12
C THR A 507 -28.52 2.76 -5.92
N ALA A 508 -28.85 2.31 -4.71
CA ALA A 508 -30.17 1.82 -4.36
C ALA A 508 -31.23 2.94 -4.44
N SER A 509 -32.28 2.71 -5.24
CA SER A 509 -33.49 3.53 -5.27
C SER A 509 -34.67 2.75 -4.67
N GLY A 510 -35.47 3.40 -3.82
CA GLY A 510 -36.61 2.79 -3.14
C GLY A 510 -37.73 3.79 -2.88
N ARG A 511 -38.98 3.31 -2.87
CA ARG A 511 -40.15 4.14 -2.49
C ARG A 511 -40.12 4.42 -0.98
N VAL A 512 -40.30 5.69 -0.63
CA VAL A 512 -40.67 6.11 0.74
C VAL A 512 -41.98 5.40 1.11
N GLN A 513 -42.01 4.72 2.26
CA GLN A 513 -43.20 4.00 2.73
C GLN A 513 -44.27 4.97 3.26
N ASN A 514 -45.53 4.56 3.21
CA ASN A 514 -46.65 5.34 3.75
C ASN A 514 -46.53 5.54 5.26
N VAL A 515 -46.85 6.74 5.72
CA VAL A 515 -46.96 7.11 7.14
C VAL A 515 -48.25 6.53 7.72
N ALA A 516 -48.17 5.89 8.90
CA ALA A 516 -49.34 5.49 9.68
C ALA A 516 -49.21 5.99 11.14
N GLY A 517 -50.31 6.51 11.71
CA GLY A 517 -50.47 6.58 13.18
C GLY A 517 -50.49 7.95 13.87
N GLY A 518 -50.60 9.09 13.18
CA GLY A 518 -50.74 10.38 13.89
C GLY A 518 -52.08 10.54 14.60
N ARG A 519 -52.05 10.92 15.89
CA ARG A 519 -53.22 11.32 16.71
C ARG A 519 -52.81 12.49 17.61
N SER A 520 -53.75 13.25 18.15
CA SER A 520 -53.44 14.28 19.16
C SER A 520 -52.69 13.66 20.35
N GLY A 521 -51.49 14.16 20.65
CA GLY A 521 -50.58 13.61 21.67
C GLY A 521 -49.60 12.52 21.18
N ALA A 522 -49.69 12.08 19.92
CA ALA A 522 -48.76 11.15 19.28
C ALA A 522 -48.37 11.69 17.89
N PRO A 523 -47.20 12.35 17.76
CA PRO A 523 -46.80 12.99 16.51
C PRO A 523 -46.70 11.98 15.37
N PHE A 524 -46.94 12.42 14.14
CA PHE A 524 -46.58 11.65 12.96
C PHE A 524 -45.07 11.40 13.00
N VAL A 525 -44.69 10.12 13.02
CA VAL A 525 -43.29 9.73 12.93
C VAL A 525 -43.01 9.38 11.46
N VAL A 526 -42.27 10.25 10.78
CA VAL A 526 -41.69 9.95 9.48
C VAL A 526 -40.32 9.35 9.72
N THR A 527 -40.24 8.02 9.74
CA THR A 527 -38.96 7.31 9.73
C THR A 527 -38.53 7.07 8.29
N SER A 528 -37.41 7.65 7.88
CA SER A 528 -36.72 7.25 6.67
C SER A 528 -35.42 6.55 7.05
N SER A 529 -35.28 5.31 6.60
CA SER A 529 -34.10 4.48 6.87
C SER A 529 -32.88 4.86 6.02
N ASN A 530 -33.05 5.69 4.97
CA ASN A 530 -31.96 6.09 4.06
C ASN A 530 -32.42 7.16 3.06
N HIS A 531 -32.50 8.43 3.45
CA HIS A 531 -33.29 9.41 2.67
C HIS A 531 -32.53 10.17 1.58
N GLY A 532 -31.19 10.27 1.63
CA GLY A 532 -30.42 11.01 0.62
C GLY A 532 -30.85 12.48 0.41
N LEU A 533 -31.56 13.06 1.38
CA LEU A 533 -32.05 14.44 1.29
C LEU A 533 -30.89 15.42 1.51
N GLN A 534 -30.85 16.48 0.71
CA GLN A 534 -29.85 17.55 0.78
C GLN A 534 -30.42 18.82 1.42
N THR A 535 -29.53 19.70 1.90
CA THR A 535 -29.92 21.01 2.46
C THR A 535 -30.67 21.83 1.41
N GLY A 536 -31.86 22.32 1.78
CA GLY A 536 -32.74 23.11 0.90
C GLY A 536 -33.85 22.30 0.20
N GLN A 537 -33.93 20.99 0.41
CA GLN A 537 -35.05 20.17 -0.08
C GLN A 537 -36.23 20.22 0.89
N GLU A 538 -37.43 20.52 0.38
CA GLU A 538 -38.66 20.58 1.16
C GLU A 538 -39.37 19.22 1.16
N VAL A 539 -39.81 18.80 2.34
CA VAL A 539 -40.74 17.67 2.51
C VAL A 539 -42.14 18.26 2.66
N ILE A 540 -42.95 18.17 1.60
CA ILE A 540 -44.32 18.70 1.60
C ILE A 540 -45.29 17.58 1.99
N LEU A 541 -45.98 17.77 3.12
CA LEU A 541 -47.08 16.92 3.57
C LEU A 541 -48.40 17.61 3.23
N GLN A 542 -49.23 17.02 2.37
CA GLN A 542 -50.52 17.57 1.97
C GLN A 542 -51.65 16.55 2.15
N GLY A 543 -52.86 17.04 2.44
CA GLY A 543 -54.06 16.21 2.56
C GLY A 543 -54.25 15.52 3.91
N ILE A 544 -53.67 16.04 4.99
CA ILE A 544 -53.92 15.52 6.35
C ILE A 544 -55.38 15.83 6.72
N GLN A 545 -56.22 14.80 6.83
CA GLN A 545 -57.54 14.89 7.43
C GLN A 545 -57.48 14.17 8.77
N ASP A 546 -57.89 14.89 9.82
CA ASP A 546 -58.25 14.24 11.08
C ASP A 546 -59.46 13.33 10.82
N GLY A 547 -59.42 12.12 11.37
CA GLY A 547 -60.60 11.26 11.48
C GLY A 547 -61.50 11.75 12.61
#